data_AF-A0A0J6CIX0-F1
#
_entry.id   AF-A0A0J6CIX0-F1
#
_cell.length_a   1.000
_cell.length_b   1.000
_cell.length_c   1.000
_cell.angle_alpha   90.00
_cell.angle_beta   90.00
_cell.angle_gamma   90.00
#
_symmetry.space_group_name_H-M   'P 1'
#
loop_
_entity.id
_entity.type
_entity.pdbx_description
1 polymer ?
#
loop_
_entity_poly.entity_id
_entity_poly.type
_entity_poly.pdbx_seq_one_letter_code
_entity_poly.pdbx_strand_id
1 'polypeptide(L)'
;MLCIHNTHTDAWFNLAAEEYLLKNFSEDIFMLWQNEPAVVIGKYQNIRAETDIEYARQKRIRLARRYSGGGAVYHDMGNLNLTFIENSNQIRSSVFTESIIRFLEHYGLHARSDERQGLTIDGLKISGSAQAIH
;
A
#
# COMPACT_ATOMS: atom_id res chain seq x y z
N MET A 1 -16.73 -9.92 3.35
CA MET A 1 -15.36 -9.55 2.99
C MET A 1 -14.60 -10.79 2.55
N LEU A 2 -14.06 -10.80 1.33
CA LEU A 2 -13.17 -11.83 0.82
C LEU A 2 -11.74 -11.53 1.29
N CYS A 3 -11.06 -12.51 1.87
CA CYS A 3 -9.68 -12.37 2.34
C CYS A 3 -8.74 -13.08 1.35
N ILE A 4 -7.82 -12.33 0.76
CA ILE A 4 -6.86 -12.82 -0.23
C ILE A 4 -5.45 -12.73 0.34
N HIS A 5 -4.78 -13.87 0.45
CA HIS A 5 -3.36 -13.93 0.71
C HIS A 5 -2.63 -14.14 -0.63
N ASN A 6 -2.09 -13.06 -1.19
CA ASN A 6 -1.36 -13.12 -2.45
C ASN A 6 0.14 -13.34 -2.18
N THR A 7 0.62 -14.53 -2.53
CA THR A 7 2.00 -14.97 -2.28
C THR A 7 2.98 -14.56 -3.38
N HIS A 8 2.53 -13.86 -4.42
CA HIS A 8 3.42 -13.32 -5.45
C HIS A 8 4.18 -12.09 -4.93
N THR A 9 5.40 -11.92 -5.41
CA THR A 9 6.30 -10.83 -4.98
C THR A 9 6.64 -9.86 -6.11
N ASP A 10 6.14 -10.09 -7.34
CA ASP A 10 6.33 -9.18 -8.45
C ASP A 10 5.42 -7.95 -8.30
N ALA A 11 6.03 -6.78 -8.15
CA ALA A 11 5.32 -5.52 -7.99
C ALA A 11 4.35 -5.20 -9.14
N TRP A 12 4.67 -5.57 -10.38
CA TRP A 12 3.78 -5.35 -11.51
C TRP A 12 2.56 -6.25 -11.45
N PHE A 13 2.75 -7.52 -11.11
CA PHE A 13 1.64 -8.46 -10.93
C PHE A 13 0.76 -8.03 -9.76
N ASN A 14 1.35 -7.72 -8.61
CA ASN A 14 0.59 -7.39 -7.41
C ASN A 14 -0.25 -6.12 -7.56
N LEU A 15 0.29 -5.08 -8.21
CA LEU A 15 -0.47 -3.87 -8.52
C LEU A 15 -1.56 -4.12 -9.56
N ALA A 16 -1.30 -4.97 -10.56
CA ALA A 16 -2.32 -5.36 -11.53
C ALA A 16 -3.44 -6.17 -10.86
N ALA A 17 -3.11 -7.07 -9.92
CA ALA A 17 -4.08 -7.83 -9.15
C ALA A 17 -4.93 -6.91 -8.26
N GLU A 18 -4.31 -5.98 -7.52
CA GLU A 18 -5.03 -4.96 -6.74
C GLU A 18 -6.01 -4.16 -7.61
N GLU A 19 -5.55 -3.64 -8.76
CA GLU A 19 -6.39 -2.86 -9.66
C GLU A 19 -7.48 -3.70 -10.31
N TYR A 20 -7.20 -4.96 -10.65
CA TYR A 20 -8.21 -5.88 -11.17
C TYR A 20 -9.31 -6.15 -10.15
N LEU A 21 -8.94 -6.43 -8.89
CA LEU A 21 -9.88 -6.61 -7.79
C LEU A 21 -10.75 -5.37 -7.58
N LEU A 22 -10.15 -4.17 -7.58
CA LEU A 22 -10.87 -2.91 -7.44
C LEU A 22 -11.90 -2.69 -8.55
N LYS A 23 -11.58 -3.09 -9.79
CA LYS A 23 -12.40 -2.77 -10.96
C LYS A 23 -13.45 -3.82 -11.34
N ASN A 24 -13.26 -5.06 -10.91
CA ASN A 24 -14.01 -6.19 -11.45
C ASN A 24 -14.78 -6.98 -10.38
N PHE A 25 -14.69 -6.59 -9.10
CA PHE A 25 -15.40 -7.25 -8.01
C PHE A 25 -16.41 -6.32 -7.36
N SER A 26 -17.47 -6.92 -6.80
CA SER A 26 -18.56 -6.21 -6.12
C SER A 26 -18.56 -6.44 -4.61
N GLU A 27 -17.76 -7.42 -4.16
CA GLU A 27 -17.57 -7.81 -2.78
C GLU A 27 -16.50 -6.96 -2.12
N ASP A 28 -16.67 -6.67 -0.82
CA ASP A 28 -15.58 -6.10 -0.03
C ASP A 28 -14.40 -7.08 0.03
N ILE A 29 -13.18 -6.60 -0.18
CA ILE A 29 -11.96 -7.43 -0.24
C ILE A 29 -10.91 -6.87 0.72
N PHE A 30 -10.23 -7.80 1.41
CA PHE A 30 -8.98 -7.54 2.11
C PHE A 30 -7.87 -8.38 1.48
N MET A 31 -6.80 -7.75 0.99
CA MET A 31 -5.66 -8.44 0.40
C MET A 31 -4.36 -8.14 1.16
N LEU A 32 -3.61 -9.20 1.47
CA LEU A 32 -2.26 -9.16 2.02
C LEU A 32 -1.24 -9.57 0.95
N TRP A 33 -0.19 -8.78 0.78
CA TRP A 33 0.84 -9.01 -0.24
C TRP A 33 2.16 -8.28 0.07
N GLN A 34 3.24 -8.73 -0.55
CA GLN A 34 4.58 -8.15 -0.41
C GLN A 34 5.24 -8.02 -1.77
N ASN A 35 6.25 -7.16 -1.91
CA ASN A 35 7.03 -7.06 -3.13
C ASN A 35 8.49 -7.38 -2.86
N GLU A 36 9.14 -8.01 -3.82
CA GLU A 36 10.58 -7.87 -4.01
C GLU A 36 10.97 -6.39 -4.19
N PRO A 37 12.26 -6.01 -4.06
CA PRO A 37 12.74 -4.64 -4.19
C PRO A 37 12.05 -3.84 -5.30
N ALA A 38 11.27 -2.84 -4.91
CA ALA A 38 10.51 -2.02 -5.85
C ALA A 38 10.33 -0.59 -5.34
N VAL A 39 10.31 0.39 -6.24
CA VAL A 39 9.76 1.71 -5.97
C VAL A 39 8.37 1.79 -6.59
N VAL A 40 7.38 2.05 -5.74
CA VAL A 40 5.98 2.25 -6.15
C VAL A 40 5.69 3.74 -6.18
N ILE A 41 5.58 4.29 -7.38
CA ILE A 41 5.34 5.70 -7.66
C ILE A 41 3.84 6.01 -7.62
N GLY A 42 3.46 7.13 -6.98
CA GLY A 42 2.07 7.58 -6.95
C GLY A 42 1.55 7.99 -8.34
N LYS A 43 0.25 7.82 -8.57
CA LYS A 43 -0.39 7.99 -9.89
C LYS A 43 0.01 9.27 -10.63
N TYR A 44 0.15 10.39 -9.92
CA TYR A 44 0.39 11.71 -10.52
C TYR A 44 1.84 12.20 -10.45
N GLN A 45 2.78 11.38 -9.96
CA GLN A 45 4.18 11.83 -9.80
C GLN A 45 5.03 11.63 -11.06
N ASN A 46 6.02 12.50 -11.24
CA ASN A 46 7.04 12.36 -12.29
C ASN A 46 8.11 11.36 -11.85
N ILE A 47 8.21 10.23 -12.54
CA ILE A 47 9.13 9.14 -12.19
C ILE A 47 10.60 9.59 -12.10
N ARG A 48 11.04 10.52 -12.98
CA ARG A 48 12.43 11.02 -12.99
C ARG A 48 12.74 11.94 -11.82
N ALA A 49 11.72 12.53 -11.20
CA ALA A 49 11.89 13.39 -10.02
C ALA A 49 11.92 12.56 -8.72
N GLU A 50 11.25 11.42 -8.71
CA GLU A 50 11.08 10.59 -7.51
C GLU A 50 12.10 9.45 -7.39
N THR A 51 12.77 9.09 -8.50
CA THR A 51 13.57 7.87 -8.56
C THR A 51 14.90 8.08 -9.28
N ASP A 52 15.95 7.46 -8.74
CA ASP A 52 17.19 7.23 -9.47
C ASP A 52 17.01 5.97 -10.35
N ILE A 53 16.71 6.20 -11.63
CA ILE A 53 16.42 5.14 -12.60
C ILE A 53 17.65 4.26 -12.85
N GLU A 54 18.85 4.84 -12.86
CA GLU A 54 20.07 4.06 -13.11
C GLU A 54 20.40 3.17 -11.92
N TYR A 55 20.30 3.70 -10.69
CA TYR A 55 20.45 2.88 -9.49
C TYR A 55 19.41 1.76 -9.44
N ALA A 56 18.14 2.06 -9.74
CA ALA A 56 17.08 1.07 -9.77
C ALA A 56 17.38 -0.04 -10.79
N ARG A 57 17.82 0.32 -12.00
CA ARG A 57 18.22 -0.63 -13.05
C ARG A 57 19.40 -1.51 -12.62
N GLN A 58 20.45 -0.91 -12.06
CA GLN A 58 21.65 -1.62 -11.62
C GLN A 58 21.36 -2.59 -10.47
N LYS A 59 20.51 -2.19 -9.52
CA LYS A 59 20.12 -3.01 -8.37
C LYS A 59 18.93 -3.94 -8.63
N ARG A 60 18.39 -3.94 -9.86
CA ARG A 60 17.20 -4.71 -10.25
C ARG A 60 15.98 -4.40 -9.36
N ILE A 61 15.84 -3.14 -8.97
CA ILE A 61 14.68 -2.62 -8.25
C ILE A 61 13.59 -2.31 -9.29
N ARG A 62 12.42 -2.93 -9.15
CA ARG A 62 11.30 -2.68 -10.05
C ARG A 62 10.78 -1.25 -9.87
N LEU A 63 10.46 -0.57 -10.96
CA LEU A 63 9.73 0.71 -10.92
C LEU A 63 8.30 0.45 -11.38
N ALA A 64 7.31 0.82 -10.57
CA ALA A 64 5.91 0.62 -10.89
C ALA A 64 5.05 1.82 -10.46
N ARG A 65 4.01 2.13 -11.24
CA ARG A 65 3.06 3.20 -10.90
C ARG A 65 1.78 2.56 -10.38
N ARG A 66 1.33 2.95 -9.19
CA ARG A 66 0.07 2.45 -8.60
C ARG A 66 -1.14 3.28 -9.05
N TYR A 67 -2.34 2.72 -8.85
CA TYR A 67 -3.60 3.36 -9.20
C TYR A 67 -3.99 4.52 -8.27
N SER A 68 -3.53 4.53 -7.02
CA SER A 68 -3.80 5.59 -6.05
C SER A 68 -2.82 6.77 -6.14
N GLY A 69 -3.25 7.93 -5.62
CA GLY A 69 -2.40 9.11 -5.46
C GLY A 69 -1.37 8.95 -4.32
N GLY A 70 -0.76 10.06 -3.89
CA GLY A 70 0.27 10.07 -2.85
C GLY A 70 1.71 10.04 -3.38
N GLY A 71 2.67 9.85 -2.49
CA GLY A 71 4.11 9.89 -2.78
C GLY A 71 4.70 8.58 -3.30
N ALA A 72 6.01 8.56 -3.56
CA ALA A 72 6.74 7.36 -3.93
C ALA A 72 7.19 6.62 -2.66
N VAL A 73 7.11 5.29 -2.68
CA VAL A 73 7.49 4.44 -1.55
C VAL A 73 8.36 3.29 -2.03
N TYR A 74 9.33 2.88 -1.20
CA TYR A 74 10.17 1.71 -1.45
C TYR A 74 9.59 0.50 -0.74
N HIS A 75 9.48 -0.62 -1.45
CA HIS A 75 9.06 -1.90 -0.92
C HIS A 75 10.21 -2.90 -1.01
N ASP A 76 10.26 -3.80 -0.04
CA ASP A 76 11.04 -5.04 -0.05
C ASP A 76 10.27 -6.12 0.72
N MET A 77 10.91 -7.27 0.96
CA MET A 77 10.32 -8.40 1.68
C MET A 77 10.08 -8.14 3.17
N GLY A 78 10.59 -7.03 3.73
CA GLY A 78 10.27 -6.56 5.07
C GLY A 78 9.02 -5.68 5.13
N ASN A 79 8.52 -5.21 3.98
CA ASN A 79 7.32 -4.38 3.90
C ASN A 79 6.07 -5.22 3.57
N LEU A 80 5.07 -5.18 4.45
CA LEU A 80 3.77 -5.80 4.23
C LEU A 80 2.76 -4.76 3.71
N ASN A 81 2.11 -5.07 2.59
CA ASN A 81 1.05 -4.24 2.02
C ASN A 81 -0.32 -4.81 2.38
N LEU A 82 -1.22 -3.90 2.76
CA LEU A 82 -2.60 -4.20 3.11
C LEU A 82 -3.49 -3.40 2.15
N THR A 83 -4.36 -4.09 1.42
CA THR A 83 -5.34 -3.47 0.54
C THR A 83 -6.73 -3.76 1.07
N PHE A 84 -7.53 -2.71 1.25
CA PHE A 84 -8.95 -2.81 1.56
C PHE A 84 -9.75 -2.22 0.38
N ILE A 85 -10.66 -3.00 -0.18
CA ILE A 85 -11.59 -2.58 -1.23
C ILE A 85 -12.99 -2.71 -0.63
N GLU A 86 -13.77 -1.64 -0.72
CA GLU A 86 -15.17 -1.63 -0.29
C GLU A 86 -16.05 -1.22 -1.47
N ASN A 87 -17.18 -1.90 -1.67
CA ASN A 87 -18.17 -1.49 -2.65
C ASN A 87 -19.09 -0.41 -2.06
N SER A 88 -18.50 0.77 -1.86
CA SER A 88 -19.14 1.91 -1.22
C SER A 88 -18.66 3.20 -1.88
N ASN A 89 -19.57 4.16 -2.03
CA ASN A 89 -19.22 5.51 -2.49
C ASN A 89 -18.58 6.37 -1.38
N GLN A 90 -18.42 5.82 -0.17
CA GLN A 90 -17.79 6.50 0.96
C GLN A 90 -16.47 5.82 1.31
N ILE A 91 -15.40 6.61 1.37
CA ILE A 91 -14.10 6.13 1.83
C ILE A 91 -14.10 6.09 3.37
N ARG A 92 -14.06 4.88 3.95
CA ARG A 92 -14.00 4.65 5.40
C ARG A 92 -12.59 4.33 5.89
N SER A 93 -11.60 5.03 5.37
CA SER A 93 -10.19 4.76 5.65
C SER A 93 -9.83 4.81 7.14
N SER A 94 -10.47 5.70 7.91
CA SER A 94 -10.26 5.79 9.37
C SER A 94 -10.59 4.49 10.11
N VAL A 95 -11.59 3.72 9.65
CA VAL A 95 -11.99 2.44 10.26
C VAL A 95 -10.89 1.40 10.09
N PHE A 96 -10.25 1.36 8.92
CA PHE A 96 -9.14 0.44 8.65
C PHE A 96 -7.88 0.85 9.40
N THR A 97 -7.55 2.14 9.41
CA THR A 97 -6.43 2.69 10.20
C THR A 97 -6.59 2.35 11.68
N GLU A 98 -7.79 2.53 12.25
CA GLU A 98 -8.06 2.18 13.65
C GLU A 98 -7.95 0.68 13.91
N SER A 99 -8.41 -0.16 12.97
CA SER A 99 -8.28 -1.61 13.08
C SER A 99 -6.81 -2.06 13.10
N ILE A 100 -5.95 -1.45 12.29
CA ILE A 100 -4.51 -1.72 12.29
C ILE A 100 -3.87 -1.25 13.61
N ILE A 101 -4.25 -0.08 14.13
CA ILE A 101 -3.75 0.41 15.42
C ILE A 101 -4.12 -0.57 16.54
N ARG A 102 -5.38 -1.02 16.62
CA ARG A 102 -5.81 -2.00 17.63
C ARG A 102 -5.09 -3.33 17.51
N PHE A 103 -4.81 -3.77 16.28
CA PHE A 103 -4.01 -4.97 16.04
C PHE A 103 -2.58 -4.81 16.57
N LEU A 104 -1.92 -3.68 16.27
CA LEU A 104 -0.57 -3.40 16.77
C LEU A 104 -0.54 -3.29 18.31
N GLU A 105 -1.55 -2.65 18.90
CA GLU A 105 -1.70 -2.51 20.36
C GLU A 105 -1.78 -3.87 21.06
N HIS A 106 -2.45 -4.87 20.45
CA HIS A 106 -2.51 -6.23 20.98
C HIS A 106 -1.12 -6.87 21.15
N TYR A 107 -0.14 -6.46 20.34
CA TYR A 107 1.26 -6.90 20.43
C TYR A 107 2.15 -5.93 21.22
N GLY A 108 1.57 -4.95 21.93
CA GLY A 108 2.32 -3.95 22.70
C GLY A 108 2.97 -2.87 21.83
N LEU A 109 2.54 -2.70 20.58
CA LEU A 109 3.03 -1.66 19.68
C LEU A 109 2.03 -0.48 19.65
N HIS A 110 2.39 0.59 20.35
CA HIS A 110 1.54 1.77 20.54
C HIS A 110 1.57 2.72 19.32
N ALA A 111 0.92 2.32 18.23
CA ALA A 111 0.85 3.12 17.01
C ALA A 111 -0.16 4.27 17.10
N ARG A 112 0.13 5.39 16.43
CA ARG A 112 -0.77 6.56 16.30
C ARG A 112 -0.91 6.98 14.85
N SER A 113 -2.11 7.42 14.47
CA SER A 113 -2.35 8.03 13.16
C SER A 113 -1.86 9.48 13.14
N ASP A 114 -1.21 9.87 12.03
CA ASP A 114 -0.95 11.26 11.69
C ASP A 114 -2.15 11.90 10.97
N GLU A 115 -2.04 13.20 10.65
CA GLU A 115 -3.07 13.99 9.93
C GLU A 115 -3.37 13.45 8.52
N ARG A 116 -2.46 12.66 7.93
CA ARG A 116 -2.57 12.07 6.59
C ARG A 116 -2.93 10.59 6.65
N GLN A 117 -3.36 10.10 7.81
CA GLN A 117 -3.69 8.69 8.07
C GLN A 117 -2.51 7.72 7.92
N GLY A 118 -1.27 8.23 7.97
CA GLY A 118 -0.08 7.41 8.16
C GLY A 118 0.04 6.96 9.61
N LEU A 119 0.71 5.84 9.85
CA LEU A 119 0.94 5.34 11.21
C LEU A 119 2.35 5.66 11.68
N THR A 120 2.47 6.00 12.96
CA THR A 120 3.72 6.30 13.65
C THR A 120 3.84 5.53 14.95
N ILE A 121 5.06 5.15 15.34
CA ILE A 121 5.42 4.68 16.68
C ILE A 121 6.54 5.59 17.17
N ASP A 122 6.39 6.14 18.37
CA ASP A 122 7.35 7.11 18.95
C ASP A 122 7.68 8.29 18.02
N GLY A 123 6.69 8.73 17.21
CA GLY A 123 6.84 9.80 16.23
C GLY A 123 7.54 9.40 14.93
N LEU A 124 8.00 8.16 14.80
CA LEU A 124 8.63 7.62 13.60
C LEU A 124 7.59 6.93 12.72
N LYS A 125 7.57 7.26 11.42
CA LYS A 125 6.60 6.70 10.48
C LYS A 125 6.87 5.23 10.20
N ILE A 126 5.84 4.40 10.35
CA ILE A 126 5.86 2.96 10.09
C ILE A 126 4.91 2.53 8.96
N SER A 127 3.93 3.36 8.61
CA SER A 127 2.99 3.07 7.52
C SER A 127 2.55 4.35 6.80
N GLY A 128 2.35 4.25 5.50
CA GLY A 128 1.67 5.26 4.70
C GLY A 128 0.41 4.68 4.08
N SER A 129 -0.63 5.51 3.98
CA SER A 129 -1.89 5.13 3.34
C SER A 129 -2.15 5.98 2.10
N ALA A 130 -2.83 5.39 1.13
CA ALA A 130 -3.30 6.05 -0.07
C ALA A 130 -4.69 5.49 -0.43
N GLN A 131 -5.51 6.31 -1.08
CA GLN A 131 -6.89 5.99 -1.39
C GLN A 131 -7.16 6.26 -2.88
N ALA A 132 -8.10 5.53 -3.45
CA ALA A 132 -8.61 5.72 -4.79
C ALA A 132 -10.10 5.35 -4.84
N ILE A 133 -10.83 5.97 -5.75
CA ILE A 133 -12.20 5.61 -6.12
C ILE A 133 -12.17 5.18 -7.58
N HIS A 134 -12.86 4.09 -7.92
CA HIS A 134 -13.02 3.60 -9.28
C HIS A 134 -14.39 3.97 -9.84
#